data_AF-A0A2J6WUJ9-F1
#
_entry.id   AF-A0A2J6WUJ9-F1
#
_cell.length_a   1.000
_cell.length_b   1.000
_cell.length_c   1.000
_cell.angle_alpha   90.00
_cell.angle_beta   90.00
_cell.angle_gamma   90.00
#
_symmetry.space_group_name_H-M   'P 1'
#
loop_
_entity.id
_entity.type
_entity.pdbx_description
1 polymer ?
#
loop_
_entity_poly.entity_id
_entity_poly.type
_entity_poly.pdbx_seq_one_letter_code
_entity_poly.pdbx_strand_id
1 'polypeptide(L)'
;MTKICPLCGSTNEDDAQTCVKCGYIFNQKLNLPSYDQQLYTDNSEVNPLIYKVGYLRRAFFILIIGTILLILPFINFIGTIIFLVGIFFLIKGFDKISETNLRYKRHYRNTRIWLIALLIFSVFMYVLEQFGLNYNSIVSVVMNSKGTYNSDIWMNLGTVIMMVAINTIVYVLAYLKLIKSLRLLSEELQVKRLHKAGNYLLFSLIPYIISVVLFPILLLLILQTGSPLSPDLGASKFTLFLEWVALPAFIIVIAYIFQILGYRYAYRGIDEFVDLSSS
;
A
#
# COMPACT_ATOMS: atom_id res chain seq x y z
N MET A 1 -1.44 -41.40 20.59
CA MET A 1 -1.28 -39.95 20.35
C MET A 1 -2.35 -39.53 19.35
N THR A 2 -2.42 -38.27 18.94
CA THR A 2 -3.35 -37.81 17.91
C THR A 2 -2.60 -36.99 16.88
N LYS A 3 -3.04 -37.04 15.62
CA LYS A 3 -2.45 -36.24 14.54
C LYS A 3 -3.40 -35.17 14.05
N ILE A 4 -2.85 -34.03 13.66
CA ILE A 4 -3.62 -32.88 13.18
C ILE A 4 -3.54 -32.84 11.66
N CYS A 5 -4.70 -32.77 10.99
CA CYS A 5 -4.76 -32.62 9.54
C CYS A 5 -4.17 -31.27 9.11
N PRO A 6 -3.15 -31.23 8.23
CA PRO A 6 -2.52 -29.97 7.82
C PRO A 6 -3.44 -29.09 6.96
N LEU A 7 -4.45 -29.69 6.31
CA LEU A 7 -5.36 -29.00 5.40
C LEU A 7 -6.51 -28.31 6.13
N CYS A 8 -7.14 -28.99 7.10
CA CYS A 8 -8.34 -28.47 7.78
C CYS A 8 -8.19 -28.31 9.30
N GLY A 9 -7.07 -28.71 9.88
CA GLY A 9 -6.77 -28.56 11.31
C GLY A 9 -7.52 -29.53 12.22
N SER A 10 -8.27 -30.51 11.70
CA SER A 10 -8.99 -31.46 12.55
C SER A 10 -8.05 -32.49 13.18
N THR A 11 -8.36 -32.88 14.41
CA THR A 11 -7.71 -33.97 15.12
C THR A 11 -8.18 -35.31 14.54
N ASN A 12 -7.26 -36.23 14.28
CA ASN A 12 -7.51 -37.58 13.81
C ASN A 12 -6.76 -38.58 14.69
N GLU A 13 -7.19 -39.83 14.66
CA GLU A 13 -6.47 -40.94 15.30
C GLU A 13 -5.07 -41.10 14.71
N ASP A 14 -4.10 -41.55 15.49
CA ASP A 14 -2.70 -41.65 15.08
C ASP A 14 -2.48 -42.49 13.81
N ASP A 15 -3.27 -43.53 13.64
CA ASP A 15 -3.21 -44.50 12.54
C ASP A 15 -4.11 -44.13 11.35
N ALA A 16 -4.96 -43.10 11.46
CA ALA A 16 -5.91 -42.71 10.42
C ALA A 16 -5.23 -42.40 9.07
N GLN A 17 -5.35 -43.23 8.04
CA GLN A 17 -4.65 -42.96 6.76
C GLN A 17 -5.19 -41.74 6.02
N THR A 18 -6.41 -41.33 6.32
CA THR A 18 -7.10 -40.18 5.75
C THR A 18 -7.74 -39.32 6.83
N CYS A 19 -7.87 -38.02 6.55
CA CYS A 19 -8.55 -37.09 7.44
C CYS A 19 -10.05 -37.32 7.37
N VAL A 20 -10.68 -37.64 8.51
CA VAL A 20 -12.13 -37.92 8.59
C VAL A 20 -12.99 -36.74 8.13
N LYS A 21 -12.49 -35.52 8.32
CA LYS A 21 -13.25 -34.30 8.00
C LYS A 21 -13.14 -33.83 6.55
N CYS A 22 -11.98 -33.98 5.91
CA CYS A 22 -11.71 -33.38 4.59
C CYS A 22 -11.11 -34.34 3.56
N GLY A 23 -10.92 -35.62 3.88
CA GLY A 23 -10.41 -36.64 2.96
C GLY A 23 -8.92 -36.58 2.65
N TYR A 24 -8.14 -35.72 3.31
CA TYR A 24 -6.68 -35.61 3.10
C TYR A 24 -5.94 -36.90 3.47
N ILE A 25 -5.10 -37.44 2.57
CA ILE A 25 -4.37 -38.70 2.78
C ILE A 25 -3.02 -38.41 3.46
N PHE A 26 -2.81 -38.94 4.68
CA PHE A 26 -1.58 -38.71 5.46
C PHE A 26 -0.37 -39.50 4.94
N ASN A 27 -0.60 -40.68 4.37
CA ASN A 27 0.46 -41.60 3.93
C ASN A 27 0.75 -41.53 2.43
N GLN A 28 0.21 -40.52 1.74
CA GLN A 28 0.61 -40.28 0.36
C GLN A 28 2.01 -39.67 0.41
N LYS A 29 3.03 -40.54 0.44
CA LYS A 29 4.30 -40.21 -0.22
C LYS A 29 3.89 -39.83 -1.61
N LEU A 30 3.77 -38.53 -1.84
CA LEU A 30 3.57 -37.97 -3.15
C LEU A 30 4.71 -38.53 -4.00
N ASN A 31 4.42 -39.58 -4.76
CA ASN A 31 5.14 -39.91 -5.98
C ASN A 31 4.81 -38.78 -6.96
N LEU A 32 5.22 -37.56 -6.59
CA LEU A 32 5.44 -36.51 -7.56
C LEU A 32 6.46 -37.13 -8.53
N PRO A 33 6.19 -37.15 -9.85
CA PRO A 33 7.24 -37.47 -10.80
C PRO A 33 8.45 -36.64 -10.39
N SER A 34 9.59 -37.31 -10.23
CA SER A 34 10.89 -36.72 -9.93
C SER A 34 11.26 -35.75 -11.03
N TYR A 35 10.65 -34.57 -11.00
CA TYR A 35 10.98 -33.42 -11.81
C TYR A 35 12.10 -32.73 -11.03
N ASP A 36 13.33 -33.12 -11.37
CA ASP A 36 14.60 -32.50 -10.97
C ASP A 36 14.86 -32.40 -9.46
N GLN A 37 15.23 -33.54 -8.88
CA GLN A 37 16.06 -33.58 -7.67
C GLN A 37 17.57 -33.61 -8.03
N GLN A 38 17.94 -33.10 -9.21
CA GLN A 38 19.33 -32.97 -9.70
C GLN A 38 19.94 -31.57 -9.49
N LEU A 39 19.28 -30.66 -8.76
CA LEU A 39 19.82 -29.34 -8.44
C LEU A 39 20.04 -29.14 -6.94
N TYR A 40 20.59 -30.14 -6.25
CA TYR A 40 20.96 -30.00 -4.84
C TYR A 40 22.20 -30.82 -4.48
N THR A 41 23.28 -30.60 -5.21
CA THR A 41 24.66 -30.87 -4.75
C THR A 41 25.61 -29.85 -5.38
N ASP A 42 25.45 -28.57 -5.03
CA ASP A 42 26.61 -27.68 -4.98
C ASP A 42 26.47 -26.74 -3.78
N ASN A 43 27.13 -27.13 -2.70
CA ASN A 43 27.13 -26.47 -1.41
C ASN A 43 28.08 -25.27 -1.47
N SER A 44 27.61 -24.09 -1.90
CA SER A 44 28.17 -22.78 -1.48
C SER A 44 27.43 -21.55 -2.03
N GLU A 45 26.46 -21.68 -2.93
CA GLU A 45 25.62 -20.53 -3.31
C GLU A 45 24.51 -20.31 -2.27
N VAL A 46 24.79 -19.41 -1.31
CA VAL A 46 23.76 -18.79 -0.46
C VAL A 46 22.53 -18.50 -1.31
N ASN A 47 21.42 -19.17 -1.00
CA ASN A 47 20.22 -19.23 -1.83
C ASN A 47 19.91 -17.84 -2.42
N PRO A 48 20.02 -17.65 -3.75
CA PRO A 48 19.97 -16.32 -4.37
C PRO A 48 18.66 -15.59 -4.08
N LEU A 49 17.62 -16.31 -3.67
CA LEU A 49 16.36 -15.74 -3.22
C LEU A 49 16.49 -14.92 -1.92
N ILE A 50 17.30 -15.35 -0.95
CA ILE A 50 17.49 -14.64 0.34
C ILE A 50 18.01 -13.22 0.09
N TYR A 51 19.05 -13.09 -0.73
CA TYR A 51 19.62 -11.80 -1.09
C TYR A 51 18.60 -10.91 -1.83
N LYS A 52 17.84 -11.49 -2.75
CA LYS A 52 16.84 -10.77 -3.55
C LYS A 52 15.67 -10.25 -2.70
N VAL A 53 15.18 -11.04 -1.74
CA VAL A 53 14.09 -10.64 -0.83
C VAL A 53 14.58 -9.60 0.20
N GLY A 54 15.89 -9.52 0.48
CA GLY A 54 16.50 -8.50 1.35
C GLY A 54 16.18 -7.06 0.94
N TYR A 55 16.02 -6.78 -0.37
CA TYR A 55 15.57 -5.46 -0.85
C TYR A 55 14.14 -5.12 -0.42
N LEU A 56 13.23 -6.10 -0.46
CA LEU A 56 11.86 -5.90 0.03
C LEU A 56 11.85 -5.65 1.54
N ARG A 57 12.66 -6.37 2.31
CA ARG A 57 12.79 -6.14 3.76
C ARG A 57 13.15 -4.68 4.05
N ARG A 58 14.20 -4.16 3.40
CA ARG A 58 14.62 -2.76 3.54
C ARG A 58 13.54 -1.78 3.07
N ALA A 59 12.88 -2.08 1.95
CA ALA A 59 11.80 -1.26 1.42
C ALA A 59 10.66 -1.07 2.44
N PHE A 60 10.14 -2.17 3.00
CA PHE A 60 9.04 -2.09 3.97
C PHE A 60 9.45 -1.38 5.26
N PHE A 61 10.70 -1.56 5.72
CA PHE A 61 11.21 -0.80 6.86
C PHE A 61 11.23 0.71 6.60
N ILE A 62 11.76 1.13 5.45
CA ILE A 62 11.80 2.55 5.05
C ILE A 62 10.38 3.10 4.87
N LEU A 63 9.45 2.32 4.28
CA LEU A 63 8.06 2.73 4.12
C LEU A 63 7.35 2.93 5.45
N ILE A 64 7.62 2.11 6.48
CA ILE A 64 7.08 2.33 7.84
C ILE A 64 7.51 3.69 8.36
N ILE A 65 8.82 3.99 8.29
CA ILE A 65 9.36 5.27 8.77
C ILE A 65 8.75 6.42 7.96
N GLY A 66 8.75 6.33 6.63
CA GLY A 66 8.17 7.34 5.75
C GLY A 66 6.70 7.61 6.09
N THR A 67 5.88 6.58 6.22
CA THR A 67 4.46 6.73 6.56
C THR A 67 4.24 7.33 7.95
N ILE A 68 5.05 6.99 8.96
CA ILE A 68 4.96 7.62 10.28
C ILE A 68 5.24 9.13 10.19
N LEU A 69 6.28 9.52 9.44
CA LEU A 69 6.65 10.93 9.29
C LEU A 69 5.63 11.71 8.43
N LEU A 70 4.95 11.06 7.48
CA LEU A 70 3.86 11.65 6.70
C LEU A 70 2.64 12.05 7.56
N ILE A 71 2.41 11.40 8.70
CA ILE A 71 1.34 11.75 9.63
C ILE A 71 1.65 13.07 10.36
N LEU A 72 2.93 13.41 10.50
CA LEU A 72 3.39 14.57 11.26
C LEU A 72 3.52 15.81 10.34
N PRO A 73 2.68 16.84 10.49
CA PRO A 73 2.58 17.93 9.51
C PRO A 73 3.89 18.72 9.32
N PHE A 74 4.67 18.91 10.39
CA PHE A 74 5.91 19.70 10.36
C PHE A 74 7.07 19.03 9.62
N ILE A 75 7.00 17.72 9.40
CA ILE A 75 8.08 16.92 8.78
C ILE A 75 7.59 16.16 7.54
N ASN A 76 6.43 16.53 7.01
CA ASN A 76 5.81 15.88 5.86
C ASN A 76 6.75 15.84 4.64
N PHE A 77 7.53 16.91 4.40
CA PHE A 77 8.53 16.96 3.33
C PHE A 77 9.58 15.83 3.46
N ILE A 78 10.15 15.67 4.66
CA ILE A 78 11.13 14.61 4.94
C ILE A 78 10.47 13.24 4.84
N GLY A 79 9.25 13.10 5.38
CA GLY A 79 8.45 11.88 5.28
C GLY A 79 8.19 11.46 3.82
N THR A 80 7.88 12.42 2.96
CA THR A 80 7.65 12.22 1.53
C THR A 80 8.91 11.71 0.85
N ILE A 81 10.08 12.34 1.08
CA ILE A 81 11.36 11.88 0.52
C ILE A 81 11.66 10.44 0.96
N ILE A 82 11.54 10.14 2.26
CA ILE A 82 11.80 8.81 2.80
C ILE A 82 10.82 7.78 2.20
N PHE A 83 9.55 8.13 2.06
CA PHE A 83 8.54 7.27 1.43
C PHE A 83 8.88 6.97 -0.04
N LEU A 84 9.30 7.97 -0.82
CA LEU A 84 9.74 7.79 -2.21
C LEU A 84 10.97 6.87 -2.31
N VAL A 85 11.94 7.02 -1.38
CA VAL A 85 13.08 6.10 -1.27
C VAL A 85 12.60 4.67 -0.98
N GLY A 86 11.60 4.51 -0.10
CA GLY A 86 10.96 3.23 0.18
C GLY A 86 10.35 2.59 -1.08
N ILE A 87 9.61 3.36 -1.88
CA ILE A 87 9.07 2.90 -3.17
C ILE A 87 10.19 2.47 -4.13
N PHE A 88 11.28 3.23 -4.21
CA PHE A 88 12.43 2.88 -5.04
C PHE A 88 13.05 1.53 -4.65
N PHE A 89 13.24 1.26 -3.36
CA PHE A 89 13.71 -0.05 -2.88
C PHE A 89 12.70 -1.15 -3.18
N LEU A 90 11.41 -0.85 -3.12
CA LEU A 90 10.33 -1.78 -3.43
C LEU A 90 10.33 -2.15 -4.92
N ILE A 91 10.56 -1.19 -5.82
CA ILE A 91 10.78 -1.41 -7.27
C ILE A 91 11.97 -2.35 -7.48
N LYS A 92 13.12 -2.07 -6.85
CA LYS A 92 14.31 -2.93 -6.93
C LYS A 92 14.07 -4.34 -6.40
N GLY A 93 13.33 -4.46 -5.29
CA GLY A 93 12.96 -5.76 -4.73
C GLY A 93 12.13 -6.60 -5.70
N PHE A 94 11.07 -6.03 -6.27
CA PHE A 94 10.25 -6.75 -7.26
C PHE A 94 10.97 -7.01 -8.59
N ASP A 95 11.89 -6.13 -9.01
CA ASP A 95 12.78 -6.38 -10.14
C ASP A 95 13.59 -7.65 -9.93
N LYS A 96 14.29 -7.73 -8.79
CA LYS A 96 15.13 -8.88 -8.43
C LYS A 96 14.33 -10.17 -8.27
N ILE A 97 13.15 -10.10 -7.67
CA ILE A 97 12.25 -11.25 -7.54
C ILE A 97 11.72 -11.68 -8.91
N SER A 98 11.45 -10.75 -9.83
CA SER A 98 10.99 -11.10 -11.18
C SER A 98 12.02 -11.84 -12.05
N GLU A 99 13.30 -11.76 -11.68
CA GLU A 99 14.41 -12.51 -12.32
C GLU A 99 14.54 -13.96 -11.80
N THR A 100 13.75 -14.37 -10.81
CA THR A 100 13.80 -15.72 -10.24
C THR A 100 12.90 -16.70 -10.99
N ASN A 101 13.05 -18.00 -10.69
CA ASN A 101 12.20 -19.07 -11.24
C ASN A 101 10.86 -19.23 -10.50
N LEU A 102 10.40 -18.20 -9.78
CA LEU A 102 9.10 -18.21 -9.12
C LEU A 102 7.95 -18.31 -10.15
N ARG A 103 6.89 -19.04 -9.76
CA ARG A 103 5.72 -19.32 -10.59
C ARG A 103 5.07 -18.05 -11.10
N TYR A 104 5.07 -16.99 -10.28
CA TYR A 104 4.40 -15.72 -10.58
C TYR A 104 5.32 -14.60 -11.08
N LYS A 105 6.49 -14.91 -11.66
CA LYS A 105 7.47 -13.90 -12.14
C LYS A 105 6.89 -12.78 -13.03
N ARG A 106 5.94 -13.13 -13.92
CA ARG A 106 5.27 -12.15 -14.80
C ARG A 106 4.46 -11.14 -13.99
N HIS A 107 3.86 -11.57 -12.88
CA HIS A 107 3.09 -10.70 -12.00
C HIS A 107 3.99 -9.71 -11.27
N TYR A 108 5.14 -10.15 -10.74
CA TYR A 108 6.12 -9.29 -10.08
C TYR A 108 6.67 -8.21 -11.04
N ARG A 109 6.95 -8.58 -12.30
CA ARG A 109 7.34 -7.62 -13.35
C ARG A 109 6.25 -6.57 -13.61
N ASN A 110 4.98 -6.98 -13.61
CA ASN A 110 3.87 -6.04 -13.78
C ASN A 110 3.74 -5.10 -12.57
N THR A 111 3.83 -5.62 -11.35
CA THR A 111 3.84 -4.80 -10.13
C THR A 111 4.97 -3.77 -10.16
N ARG A 112 6.18 -4.17 -10.59
CA ARG A 112 7.30 -3.24 -10.81
C ARG A 112 6.95 -2.08 -11.74
N ILE A 113 6.32 -2.36 -12.89
CA ILE A 113 5.93 -1.33 -13.86
C ILE A 113 4.93 -0.33 -13.24
N TRP A 114 3.93 -0.83 -12.51
CA TRP A 114 2.96 0.05 -11.85
C TRP A 114 3.57 0.88 -10.72
N LEU A 115 4.55 0.35 -10.00
CA LEU A 115 5.28 1.11 -8.99
C LEU A 115 6.19 2.18 -9.60
N ILE A 116 6.78 1.92 -10.77
CA ILE A 116 7.52 2.94 -11.53
C ILE A 116 6.57 4.06 -11.96
N ALA A 117 5.39 3.71 -12.49
CA ALA A 117 4.37 4.70 -12.83
C ALA A 117 3.96 5.53 -11.61
N LEU A 118 3.70 4.88 -10.47
CA LEU A 118 3.41 5.56 -9.21
C LEU A 118 4.55 6.51 -8.78
N LEU A 119 5.80 6.08 -8.86
CA LEU A 119 6.95 6.90 -8.49
C LEU A 119 7.06 8.15 -9.38
N ILE A 120 6.97 7.98 -10.71
CA ILE A 120 7.04 9.07 -11.68
C ILE A 120 5.89 10.06 -11.44
N PHE A 121 4.66 9.58 -11.30
CA PHE A 121 3.50 10.43 -11.06
C PHE A 121 3.60 11.14 -9.70
N SER A 122 4.08 10.47 -8.65
CA SER A 122 4.23 11.10 -7.33
C SER A 122 5.26 12.23 -7.36
N VAL A 123 6.40 12.03 -8.05
CA VAL A 123 7.40 13.08 -8.24
C VAL A 123 6.84 14.22 -9.09
N PHE A 124 6.13 13.90 -10.17
CA PHE A 124 5.50 14.90 -11.03
C PHE A 124 4.49 15.76 -10.26
N MET A 125 3.58 15.14 -9.50
CA MET A 125 2.61 15.86 -8.65
C MET A 125 3.31 16.71 -7.60
N TYR A 126 4.38 16.19 -6.98
CA TYR A 126 5.17 16.93 -6.01
C TYR A 126 5.85 18.17 -6.64
N VAL A 127 6.43 18.03 -7.83
CA VAL A 127 7.01 19.17 -8.58
C VAL A 127 5.92 20.18 -8.95
N LEU A 128 4.76 19.74 -9.43
CA LEU A 128 3.64 20.63 -9.74
C LEU A 128 3.17 21.43 -8.51
N GLU A 129 3.12 20.78 -7.35
CA GLU A 129 2.79 21.44 -6.08
C GLU A 129 3.81 22.53 -5.71
N GLN A 130 5.10 22.31 -5.97
CA GLN A 130 6.14 23.30 -5.68
C GLN A 130 6.23 24.45 -6.71
N PHE A 131 6.03 24.14 -8.00
CA PHE A 131 6.31 25.09 -9.10
C PHE A 131 5.08 25.74 -9.72
N GLY A 132 3.94 25.05 -9.78
CA GLY A 132 2.92 25.33 -10.81
C GLY A 132 1.59 25.84 -10.27
N LEU A 133 1.25 25.53 -9.02
CA LEU A 133 -0.02 25.93 -8.45
C LEU A 133 0.29 26.52 -7.09
N ASN A 134 0.47 27.83 -7.05
CA ASN A 134 0.42 28.56 -5.80
C ASN A 134 -1.00 28.33 -5.26
N TYR A 135 -1.22 27.25 -4.50
CA TYR A 135 -2.53 26.87 -3.96
C TYR A 135 -3.10 28.06 -3.16
N ASN A 136 -2.19 28.83 -2.57
CA ASN A 136 -2.47 30.11 -1.94
C ASN A 136 -3.04 31.16 -2.90
N SER A 137 -2.60 31.21 -4.17
CA SER A 137 -3.22 32.09 -5.17
C SER A 137 -4.64 31.64 -5.52
N ILE A 138 -4.89 30.34 -5.71
CA ILE A 138 -6.24 29.81 -5.98
C ILE A 138 -7.17 30.06 -4.78
N VAL A 139 -6.72 29.72 -3.57
CA VAL A 139 -7.47 29.96 -2.33
C VAL A 139 -7.71 31.46 -2.14
N SER A 140 -6.70 32.31 -2.39
CA SER A 140 -6.88 33.77 -2.29
C SER A 140 -7.85 34.32 -3.33
N VAL A 141 -7.87 33.77 -4.56
CA VAL A 141 -8.83 34.14 -5.61
C VAL A 141 -10.24 33.72 -5.22
N VAL A 142 -10.42 32.50 -4.72
CA VAL A 142 -11.73 32.00 -4.24
C VAL A 142 -12.23 32.80 -3.03
N MET A 143 -11.34 33.16 -2.10
CA MET A 143 -11.69 33.92 -0.88
C MET A 143 -11.97 35.40 -1.18
N ASN A 144 -11.29 36.01 -2.15
CA ASN A 144 -11.41 37.44 -2.47
C ASN A 144 -12.37 37.77 -3.62
N SER A 145 -12.84 36.79 -4.40
CA SER A 145 -13.79 37.05 -5.48
C SER A 145 -15.18 37.32 -4.90
N LYS A 146 -15.48 38.59 -4.62
CA LYS A 146 -16.86 39.06 -4.38
C LYS A 146 -17.67 38.92 -5.68
N GLY A 147 -18.31 37.78 -5.85
CA GLY A 147 -19.52 37.61 -6.67
C GLY A 147 -19.38 37.56 -8.19
N THR A 148 -18.20 37.74 -8.77
CA THR A 148 -17.98 37.52 -10.22
C THR A 148 -17.33 36.16 -10.43
N TYR A 149 -18.16 35.14 -10.68
CA TYR A 149 -17.70 33.82 -11.11
C TYR A 149 -17.04 33.92 -12.48
N ASN A 150 -15.71 34.09 -12.49
CA ASN A 150 -14.93 34.09 -13.71
C ASN A 150 -14.77 32.65 -14.22
N SER A 151 -14.99 32.41 -15.52
CA SER A 151 -14.87 31.08 -16.16
C SER A 151 -13.50 30.43 -15.92
N ASP A 152 -12.47 31.24 -15.70
CA ASP A 152 -11.10 30.79 -15.44
C ASP A 152 -10.96 30.00 -14.13
N ILE A 153 -11.77 30.32 -13.11
CA ILE A 153 -11.73 29.61 -11.82
C ILE A 153 -12.22 28.17 -11.99
N TRP A 154 -13.31 27.98 -12.73
CA TRP A 154 -13.86 26.64 -13.00
C TRP A 154 -12.93 25.79 -13.86
N MET A 155 -12.26 26.39 -14.84
CA MET A 155 -11.27 25.70 -15.66
C MET A 155 -10.09 25.22 -14.81
N ASN A 156 -9.55 26.09 -13.94
CA ASN A 156 -8.46 25.72 -13.03
C ASN A 156 -8.89 24.64 -12.04
N LEU A 157 -10.05 24.77 -11.41
CA LEU A 157 -10.57 23.76 -10.48
C LEU A 157 -10.77 22.41 -11.17
N GLY A 158 -11.33 22.40 -12.39
CA GLY A 158 -11.49 21.20 -13.21
C GLY A 158 -10.16 20.50 -13.50
N THR A 159 -9.11 21.26 -13.83
CA THR A 159 -7.78 20.67 -14.06
C THR A 159 -7.19 20.05 -12.79
N VAL A 160 -7.30 20.71 -11.64
CA VAL A 160 -6.81 20.17 -10.35
C VAL A 160 -7.56 18.89 -9.99
N ILE A 161 -8.89 18.88 -10.11
CA ILE A 161 -9.71 17.68 -9.83
C ILE A 161 -9.31 16.53 -10.76
N MET A 162 -9.12 16.80 -12.06
CA MET A 162 -8.70 15.79 -13.01
C MET A 162 -7.31 15.22 -12.68
N MET A 163 -6.34 16.07 -12.32
CA MET A 163 -5.00 15.63 -11.91
C MET A 163 -5.04 14.76 -10.65
N VAL A 164 -5.79 15.18 -9.63
CA VAL A 164 -5.97 14.42 -8.39
C VAL A 164 -6.63 13.07 -8.68
N ALA A 165 -7.64 13.03 -9.55
CA ALA A 165 -8.31 11.80 -9.94
C ALA A 165 -7.34 10.84 -10.67
N ILE A 166 -6.56 11.32 -11.63
CA ILE A 166 -5.56 10.52 -12.34
C ILE A 166 -4.52 9.95 -11.36
N ASN A 167 -3.96 10.80 -10.50
CA ASN A 167 -2.98 10.38 -9.50
C ASN A 167 -3.57 9.31 -8.56
N THR A 168 -4.82 9.49 -8.13
CA THR A 168 -5.54 8.52 -7.29
C THR A 168 -5.72 7.18 -8.01
N ILE A 169 -6.09 7.18 -9.30
CA ILE A 169 -6.23 5.96 -10.10
C ILE A 169 -4.89 5.23 -10.20
N VAL A 170 -3.80 5.94 -10.53
CA VAL A 170 -2.45 5.36 -10.62
C VAL A 170 -2.04 4.76 -9.27
N TYR A 171 -2.26 5.48 -8.18
CA TYR A 171 -2.02 5.02 -6.82
C TYR A 171 -2.79 3.73 -6.51
N VAL A 172 -4.11 3.73 -6.70
CA VAL A 172 -4.97 2.57 -6.41
C VAL A 172 -4.54 1.35 -7.21
N LEU A 173 -4.25 1.51 -8.51
CA LEU A 173 -3.81 0.42 -9.37
C LEU A 173 -2.45 -0.15 -8.93
N ALA A 174 -1.47 0.71 -8.66
CA ALA A 174 -0.17 0.28 -8.16
C ALA A 174 -0.28 -0.44 -6.81
N TYR A 175 -1.11 0.08 -5.91
CA TYR A 175 -1.32 -0.47 -4.58
C TYR A 175 -2.03 -1.84 -4.62
N LEU A 176 -3.05 -2.00 -5.47
CA LEU A 176 -3.70 -3.30 -5.70
C LEU A 176 -2.73 -4.33 -6.27
N LYS A 177 -1.84 -3.93 -7.19
CA LYS A 177 -0.80 -4.81 -7.73
C LYS A 177 0.24 -5.19 -6.67
N LEU A 178 0.58 -4.27 -5.76
CA LEU A 178 1.45 -4.57 -4.62
C LEU A 178 0.80 -5.60 -3.69
N ILE A 179 -0.46 -5.38 -3.29
CA ILE A 179 -1.22 -6.28 -2.43
C ILE A 179 -1.28 -7.69 -3.02
N LYS A 180 -1.63 -7.80 -4.31
CA LYS A 180 -1.71 -9.09 -5.00
C LYS A 180 -0.34 -9.77 -5.07
N SER A 181 0.72 -9.03 -5.40
CA SER A 181 2.08 -9.55 -5.40
C SER A 181 2.52 -10.07 -4.03
N LEU A 182 2.16 -9.40 -2.93
CA LEU A 182 2.50 -9.88 -1.59
C LEU A 182 1.75 -11.16 -1.20
N ARG A 183 0.48 -11.29 -1.61
CA ARG A 183 -0.28 -12.54 -1.39
C ARG A 183 0.29 -13.70 -2.20
N LEU A 184 0.66 -13.48 -3.46
CA LEU A 184 1.28 -14.50 -4.30
C LEU A 184 2.67 -14.90 -3.76
N LEU A 185 3.47 -13.91 -3.34
CA LEU A 185 4.77 -14.16 -2.73
C LEU A 185 4.62 -14.93 -1.41
N SER A 186 3.56 -14.66 -0.65
CA SER A 186 3.25 -15.42 0.56
C SER A 186 2.96 -16.90 0.29
N GLU A 187 2.30 -17.22 -0.82
CA GLU A 187 2.01 -18.60 -1.20
C GLU A 187 3.29 -19.32 -1.61
N GLU A 188 4.16 -18.66 -2.37
CA GLU A 188 5.43 -19.22 -2.84
C GLU A 188 6.44 -19.41 -1.70
N LEU A 189 6.53 -18.47 -0.76
CA LEU A 189 7.43 -18.55 0.39
C LEU A 189 6.82 -19.32 1.59
N GLN A 190 5.55 -19.71 1.50
CA GLN A 190 4.78 -20.36 2.58
C GLN A 190 4.71 -19.56 3.90
N VAL A 191 4.87 -18.22 3.86
CA VAL A 191 4.86 -17.37 5.07
C VAL A 191 3.51 -16.69 5.28
N LYS A 192 2.74 -17.18 6.26
CA LYS A 192 1.38 -16.67 6.60
C LYS A 192 1.33 -15.17 6.93
N ARG A 193 2.41 -14.60 7.50
CA ARG A 193 2.46 -13.17 7.86
C ARG A 193 2.43 -12.26 6.63
N LEU A 194 3.02 -12.69 5.52
CA LEU A 194 3.05 -11.92 4.28
C LEU A 194 1.65 -11.87 3.63
N HIS A 195 0.87 -12.96 3.75
CA HIS A 195 -0.55 -12.95 3.36
C HIS A 195 -1.35 -11.91 4.17
N LYS A 196 -1.17 -11.89 5.50
CA LYS A 196 -1.82 -10.91 6.39
C LYS A 196 -1.44 -9.48 6.04
N ALA A 197 -0.18 -9.24 5.65
CA ALA A 197 0.27 -7.93 5.18
C ALA A 197 -0.58 -7.41 4.01
N GLY A 198 -0.83 -8.26 3.00
CA GLY A 198 -1.70 -7.92 1.89
C GLY A 198 -3.13 -7.54 2.33
N ASN A 199 -3.66 -8.18 3.37
CA ASN A 199 -4.99 -7.86 3.89
C ASN A 199 -5.03 -6.51 4.62
N TYR A 200 -4.03 -6.22 5.46
CA TYR A 200 -3.94 -4.90 6.12
C TYR A 200 -3.75 -3.77 5.12
N LEU A 201 -2.94 -3.98 4.08
CA LEU A 201 -2.82 -3.01 3.00
C LEU A 201 -4.16 -2.84 2.26
N LEU A 202 -4.91 -3.91 1.97
CA LEU A 202 -6.26 -3.77 1.41
C LEU A 202 -7.20 -2.97 2.33
N PHE A 203 -7.16 -3.23 3.65
CA PHE A 203 -7.94 -2.46 4.62
C PHE A 203 -7.51 -1.01 4.75
N SER A 204 -6.25 -0.66 4.44
CA SER A 204 -5.82 0.74 4.36
C SER A 204 -6.33 1.45 3.10
N LEU A 205 -6.52 0.72 2.00
CA LEU A 205 -6.92 1.30 0.71
C LEU A 205 -8.38 1.78 0.73
N ILE A 206 -9.27 1.04 1.40
CA ILE A 206 -10.70 1.37 1.48
C ILE A 206 -10.94 2.75 2.13
N PRO A 207 -10.50 3.04 3.38
CA PRO A 207 -10.68 4.35 4.00
C PRO A 207 -9.94 5.45 3.25
N TYR A 208 -8.79 5.15 2.63
CA TYR A 208 -8.10 6.11 1.76
C TYR A 208 -8.99 6.56 0.59
N ILE A 209 -9.57 5.63 -0.15
CA ILE A 209 -10.48 5.94 -1.27
C ILE A 209 -11.70 6.72 -0.78
N ILE A 210 -12.30 6.29 0.35
CA ILE A 210 -13.44 7.00 0.95
C ILE A 210 -13.05 8.44 1.26
N SER A 211 -11.89 8.69 1.86
CA SER A 211 -11.46 10.04 2.21
C SER A 211 -11.18 10.90 0.97
N VAL A 212 -10.53 10.34 -0.06
CA VAL A 212 -10.26 11.05 -1.32
C VAL A 212 -11.55 11.45 -2.04
N VAL A 213 -12.60 10.63 -2.00
CA VAL A 213 -13.91 10.94 -2.60
C VAL A 213 -14.71 11.90 -1.72
N LEU A 214 -14.68 11.71 -0.40
CA LEU A 214 -15.44 12.52 0.55
C LEU A 214 -14.91 13.96 0.59
N PHE A 215 -13.59 14.15 0.54
CA PHE A 215 -12.96 15.47 0.64
C PHE A 215 -13.49 16.51 -0.38
N PRO A 216 -13.52 16.27 -1.71
CA PRO A 216 -14.06 17.24 -2.67
C PRO A 216 -15.56 17.47 -2.50
N ILE A 217 -16.33 16.46 -2.07
CA ILE A 217 -17.76 16.61 -1.78
C ILE A 217 -17.97 17.58 -0.62
N LEU A 218 -17.23 17.37 0.49
CA LEU A 218 -17.30 18.26 1.64
C LEU A 218 -16.83 19.67 1.31
N LEU A 219 -15.77 19.79 0.51
CA LEU A 219 -15.28 21.09 0.03
C LEU A 219 -16.37 21.82 -0.78
N LEU A 220 -17.05 21.12 -1.69
CA LEU A 220 -18.15 21.69 -2.48
C LEU A 220 -19.32 22.14 -1.59
N LEU A 221 -19.69 21.33 -0.59
CA LEU A 221 -20.74 21.68 0.37
C LEU A 221 -20.37 22.95 1.15
N ILE A 222 -19.12 23.05 1.62
CA ILE A 222 -18.62 24.25 2.30
C ILE A 222 -18.75 25.48 1.39
N LEU A 223 -18.32 25.37 0.12
CA LEU A 223 -18.43 26.47 -0.86
C LEU A 223 -19.90 26.87 -1.15
N GLN A 224 -20.81 25.91 -1.18
CA GLN A 224 -22.25 26.15 -1.44
C GLN A 224 -22.96 26.85 -0.27
N THR A 225 -22.51 26.66 0.98
CA THR A 225 -23.12 27.35 2.13
C THR A 225 -22.95 28.87 2.10
N GLY A 226 -22.21 29.42 1.12
CA GLY A 226 -22.34 30.80 0.64
C GLY A 226 -22.00 31.87 1.68
N SER A 227 -21.54 31.49 2.86
CA SER A 227 -21.01 32.41 3.85
C SER A 227 -19.60 32.75 3.42
N PRO A 228 -19.31 33.95 2.87
CA PRO A 228 -17.93 34.41 2.87
C PRO A 228 -17.43 34.22 4.29
N LEU A 229 -16.21 33.72 4.46
CA LEU A 229 -15.54 33.74 5.75
C LEU A 229 -15.37 35.22 6.11
N SER A 230 -16.43 35.81 6.67
CA SER A 230 -16.38 37.09 7.35
C SER A 230 -15.26 36.96 8.38
N PRO A 231 -14.35 37.93 8.48
CA PRO A 231 -13.32 37.92 9.52
C PRO A 231 -13.91 37.79 10.93
N ASP A 232 -15.21 38.14 11.12
CA ASP A 232 -16.02 37.75 12.27
C ASP A 232 -16.54 36.31 12.13
N LEU A 233 -15.62 35.36 11.98
CA LEU A 233 -15.95 33.94 12.11
C LEU A 233 -16.30 33.70 13.58
N GLY A 234 -17.54 33.94 13.96
CA GLY A 234 -18.06 33.56 15.27
C GLY A 234 -17.71 32.09 15.52
N ALA A 235 -17.28 31.77 16.75
CA ALA A 235 -16.75 30.47 17.14
C ALA A 235 -17.57 29.27 16.61
N SER A 236 -18.89 29.42 16.45
CA SER A 236 -19.79 28.40 15.88
C SER A 236 -19.49 27.98 14.44
N LYS A 237 -19.11 28.90 13.54
CA LYS A 237 -18.78 28.57 12.15
C LYS A 237 -17.41 27.88 12.03
N PHE A 238 -16.48 28.25 12.90
CA PHE A 238 -15.17 27.60 12.99
C PHE A 238 -15.31 26.15 13.48
N THR A 239 -16.18 25.90 14.46
CA THR A 239 -16.48 24.54 14.95
C THR A 239 -17.02 23.66 13.83
N LEU A 240 -18.00 24.14 13.06
CA LEU A 240 -18.53 23.39 11.91
C LEU A 240 -17.42 23.08 10.91
N PHE A 241 -16.60 24.06 10.52
CA PHE A 241 -15.47 23.81 9.61
C PHE A 241 -14.51 22.75 10.13
N LEU A 242 -14.15 22.81 11.42
CA LEU A 242 -13.32 21.80 12.05
C LEU A 242 -13.97 20.42 12.01
N GLU A 243 -15.28 20.31 12.26
CA GLU A 243 -16.00 19.03 12.17
C GLU A 243 -15.94 18.44 10.75
N TRP A 244 -16.15 19.27 9.72
CA TRP A 244 -16.11 18.82 8.32
C TRP A 244 -14.71 18.41 7.85
N VAL A 245 -13.65 19.07 8.34
CA VAL A 245 -12.26 18.73 7.98
C VAL A 245 -11.71 17.59 8.84
N ALA A 246 -12.10 17.52 10.11
CA ALA A 246 -11.63 16.51 11.04
C ALA A 246 -12.05 15.10 10.63
N LEU A 247 -13.24 14.93 10.04
CA LEU A 247 -13.73 13.60 9.64
C LEU A 247 -12.87 12.95 8.54
N PRO A 248 -12.63 13.56 7.36
CA PRO A 248 -11.70 13.02 6.36
C PRO A 248 -10.28 12.83 6.89
N ALA A 249 -9.80 13.76 7.72
CA ALA A 249 -8.48 13.67 8.33
C ALA A 249 -8.37 12.45 9.24
N PHE A 250 -9.38 12.20 10.08
CA PHE A 250 -9.45 11.03 10.95
C PHE A 250 -9.50 9.71 10.14
N ILE A 251 -10.28 9.67 9.06
CA ILE A 251 -10.32 8.52 8.15
C ILE A 251 -8.94 8.26 7.51
N ILE A 252 -8.21 9.31 7.13
CA ILE A 252 -6.84 9.20 6.59
C ILE A 252 -5.87 8.65 7.64
N VAL A 253 -5.96 9.11 8.89
CA VAL A 253 -5.12 8.59 9.98
C VAL A 253 -5.37 7.10 10.19
N ILE A 254 -6.63 6.65 10.16
CA ILE A 254 -6.97 5.21 10.22
C ILE A 254 -6.37 4.45 9.03
N ALA A 255 -6.46 5.01 7.82
CA ALA A 255 -5.83 4.42 6.64
C ALA A 255 -4.32 4.24 6.84
N TYR A 256 -3.63 5.26 7.34
CA TYR A 256 -2.19 5.19 7.60
C TYR A 256 -1.83 4.18 8.69
N ILE A 257 -2.64 4.05 9.74
CA ILE A 257 -2.42 3.02 10.78
C ILE A 257 -2.47 1.62 10.15
N PHE A 258 -3.49 1.33 9.32
CA PHE A 258 -3.56 0.04 8.62
C PHE A 258 -2.41 -0.17 7.63
N GLN A 259 -1.96 0.89 6.97
CA GLN A 259 -0.82 0.85 6.05
C GLN A 259 0.48 0.52 6.79
N ILE A 260 0.74 1.17 7.92
CA ILE A 260 1.89 0.87 8.80
C ILE A 260 1.85 -0.58 9.29
N LEU A 261 0.68 -1.07 9.72
CA LEU A 261 0.50 -2.47 10.09
C LEU A 261 0.81 -3.40 8.92
N GLY A 262 0.30 -3.11 7.73
CA GLY A 262 0.59 -3.86 6.51
C GLY A 262 2.08 -3.95 6.23
N TYR A 263 2.80 -2.83 6.25
CA TYR A 263 4.25 -2.81 6.05
C TYR A 263 5.01 -3.56 7.13
N ARG A 264 4.61 -3.44 8.41
CA ARG A 264 5.21 -4.19 9.52
C ARG A 264 5.03 -5.69 9.37
N TYR A 265 3.85 -6.16 8.96
CA TYR A 265 3.61 -7.58 8.71
C TYR A 265 4.40 -8.08 7.50
N ALA A 266 4.54 -7.26 6.45
CA ALA A 266 5.37 -7.62 5.29
C ALA A 266 6.85 -7.74 5.69
N TYR A 267 7.38 -6.75 6.41
CA TYR A 267 8.74 -6.77 6.97
C TYR A 267 9.00 -8.03 7.79
N ARG A 268 8.14 -8.32 8.79
CA ARG A 268 8.30 -9.49 9.67
C ARG A 268 8.11 -10.82 8.96
N GLY A 269 7.25 -10.88 7.93
CA GLY A 269 7.09 -12.09 7.13
C GLY A 269 8.31 -12.39 6.27
N ILE A 270 8.93 -11.36 5.72
CA ILE A 270 10.20 -11.51 5.00
C ILE A 270 11.33 -11.92 5.94
N ASP A 271 11.40 -11.31 7.13
CA ASP A 271 12.40 -11.64 8.16
C ASP A 271 12.31 -13.12 8.56
N GLU A 272 11.10 -13.60 8.85
CA GLU A 272 10.82 -15.00 9.19
C GLU A 272 11.25 -15.97 8.06
N PHE A 273 11.04 -15.60 6.80
CA PHE A 273 11.54 -16.40 5.67
C PHE A 273 13.06 -16.49 5.64
N VAL A 274 13.74 -15.36 5.89
CA VAL A 274 15.22 -15.29 5.89
C VAL A 274 15.78 -16.15 7.02
N ASP A 275 15.22 -16.04 8.23
CA ASP A 275 15.66 -16.82 9.40
C ASP A 275 15.52 -18.32 9.13
N LEU A 276 14.34 -18.77 8.65
CA LEU A 276 14.07 -20.18 8.33
C LEU A 276 14.94 -20.73 7.20
N SER A 277 15.43 -19.87 6.31
CA SER A 277 16.29 -20.29 5.19
C SER A 277 17.77 -20.30 5.57
N SER A 278 18.13 -19.77 6.74
CA SER A 278 19.50 -19.67 7.25
C SER A 278 19.84 -20.70 8.32
N SER A 279 18.81 -21.34 8.90
CA SER A 279 18.91 -22.45 9.87
C SER A 279 19.03 -23.80 9.18
#